data_AF-A0A9P7GQM4-F1
#
_entry.id   AF-A0A9P7GQM4-F1
#
_cell.length_a   1.000
_cell.length_b   1.000
_cell.length_c   1.000
_cell.angle_alpha   90.00
_cell.angle_beta   90.00
_cell.angle_gamma   90.00
#
_symmetry.space_group_name_H-M   'P 1'
#
loop_
_entity.id
_entity.type
_entity.pdbx_description
1 polymer ?
#
loop_
_entity_poly.entity_id
_entity_poly.type
_entity_poly.pdbx_seq_one_letter_code
_entity_poly.pdbx_strand_id
1 'polypeptide(L)'
;MNVLRNPLRQVLRRPYSTTQRPFTPKPPLNNFQARTNGPRAGGGVGQKRRRKGPKEDSDEPAHWEAPTNKAMPDSPSFYTGRPVYYDQVILLQNAIAQSRKALKTLQLLPLPEFARQSLPPLRPVWKDQTEMTTDFQSKMTTSRYRRVVTLLNELNGYLNIASTAHCTDLEAAIGQIVAMFESGKKAASVSLGKRKTVELDAHGRSYTVGKRKTSSARVWMIPVHRESNQANLGATKESVEELFGIENPAHKGITTTTVLVNNIPLAEYFPIPADRERIMRPLKVAGVIGAYNIFAITRGGGTTGQSGALAHGIAKGLVAHEPTLATVLKRAKLTRRDPRMVERKKTGLAKARKRYTWVKR
;
A
#
# COMPACT_ATOMS: atom_id res chain seq x y z
N MET A 1 16.38 -22.53 -5.33
CA MET A 1 17.27 -21.91 -4.32
C MET A 1 16.47 -21.69 -3.05
N ASN A 2 16.77 -22.46 -2.00
CA ASN A 2 16.06 -22.44 -0.71
C ASN A 2 16.62 -21.33 0.18
N VAL A 3 15.79 -20.35 0.54
CA VAL A 3 16.23 -19.05 1.07
C VAL A 3 16.62 -19.07 2.57
N LEU A 4 16.29 -20.12 3.35
CA LEU A 4 16.53 -20.11 4.82
C LEU A 4 17.27 -21.34 5.38
N ARG A 5 17.94 -22.14 4.54
CA ARG A 5 18.73 -23.28 5.05
C ARG A 5 20.17 -22.86 5.37
N ASN A 6 20.39 -22.24 6.54
CA ASN A 6 21.61 -22.29 7.39
C ASN A 6 21.71 -21.01 8.25
N PRO A 7 21.42 -21.10 9.56
CA PRO A 7 22.52 -21.19 10.53
C PRO A 7 22.17 -21.91 11.86
N LEU A 8 21.47 -23.05 11.83
CA LEU A 8 21.04 -23.74 13.08
C LEU A 8 21.33 -25.24 13.14
N ARG A 9 22.29 -25.74 12.35
CA ARG A 9 22.62 -27.17 12.31
C ARG A 9 23.66 -27.62 13.35
N GLN A 10 24.09 -26.76 14.27
CA GLN A 10 25.19 -27.09 15.20
C GLN A 10 24.79 -27.37 16.66
N VAL A 11 23.52 -27.25 17.09
CA VAL A 11 23.20 -27.22 18.54
C VAL A 11 22.31 -28.36 19.05
N LEU A 12 21.80 -29.27 18.22
CA LEU A 12 20.84 -30.28 18.70
C LEU A 12 21.26 -31.73 18.39
N ARG A 13 22.15 -32.28 19.20
CA ARG A 13 22.10 -33.71 19.55
C ARG A 13 21.20 -33.85 20.79
N ARG A 14 19.97 -34.35 20.61
CA ARG A 14 19.20 -34.94 21.70
C ARG A 14 19.25 -36.46 21.57
N PRO A 15 19.58 -37.22 22.63
CA PRO A 15 19.44 -38.67 22.61
C PRO A 15 17.96 -39.01 22.77
N TYR A 16 17.38 -39.71 21.81
CA TYR A 16 16.09 -40.37 22.01
C TYR A 16 16.35 -41.66 22.78
N SER A 17 15.87 -41.74 24.02
CA SER A 17 15.74 -43.01 24.73
C SER A 17 14.53 -43.76 24.19
N THR A 18 14.74 -44.57 23.17
CA THR A 18 13.74 -45.56 22.72
C THR A 18 14.02 -46.85 23.47
N THR A 19 13.15 -47.18 24.43
CA THR A 19 13.10 -48.49 25.07
C THR A 19 12.91 -49.54 23.96
N GLN A 20 13.96 -50.30 23.65
CA GLN A 20 13.88 -51.39 22.68
C GLN A 20 13.06 -52.53 23.29
N ARG A 21 11.94 -52.89 22.65
CA ARG A 21 11.33 -54.21 22.86
C ARG A 21 12.22 -55.25 22.16
N PRO A 22 12.56 -56.39 22.79
CA PRO A 22 13.35 -57.41 22.13
C PRO A 22 12.58 -57.99 20.94
N PHE A 23 13.28 -58.10 19.81
CA PHE A 23 12.78 -58.66 18.56
C PHE A 23 12.66 -60.19 18.67
N THR A 24 11.46 -60.74 18.52
CA THR A 24 11.26 -62.18 18.32
C THR A 24 11.07 -62.47 16.83
N PRO A 25 11.92 -63.28 16.17
CA PRO A 25 11.72 -63.61 14.76
C PRO A 25 10.46 -64.46 14.58
N LYS A 26 9.71 -64.21 13.48
CA LYS A 26 8.55 -65.02 13.09
C LYS A 26 8.99 -66.42 12.65
N PRO A 27 8.21 -67.48 12.93
CA PRO A 27 8.52 -68.83 12.46
C PRO A 27 8.45 -68.91 10.92
N PRO A 28 9.26 -69.76 10.28
CA PRO A 28 9.22 -69.93 8.83
C PRO A 28 7.90 -70.58 8.41
N LEU A 29 7.21 -69.96 7.46
CA LEU A 29 6.02 -70.53 6.83
C LEU A 29 6.43 -71.73 5.99
N ASN A 30 6.01 -72.91 6.44
CA ASN A 30 6.14 -74.16 5.71
C ASN A 30 4.93 -74.32 4.78
N ASN A 31 5.18 -74.82 3.57
CA ASN A 31 4.23 -75.29 2.55
C ASN A 31 3.38 -74.26 1.81
N PHE A 32 3.74 -73.98 0.56
CA PHE A 32 2.75 -73.86 -0.51
C PHE A 32 3.08 -74.86 -1.62
N GLN A 33 2.20 -75.84 -1.74
CA GLN A 33 2.16 -76.86 -2.76
C GLN A 33 1.89 -76.26 -4.15
N ALA A 34 2.41 -76.95 -5.15
CA ALA A 34 2.25 -76.70 -6.56
C ALA A 34 0.79 -76.43 -6.98
N ARG A 35 0.61 -75.42 -7.84
CA ARG A 35 -0.53 -75.37 -8.77
C ARG A 35 -0.01 -75.13 -10.18
N THR A 36 -0.21 -76.16 -10.99
CA THR A 36 -0.11 -76.21 -12.44
C THR A 36 -1.16 -75.31 -13.09
N ASN A 37 -0.79 -74.63 -14.18
CA ASN A 37 -1.51 -74.51 -15.46
C ASN A 37 -0.85 -73.41 -16.31
N GLY A 38 -0.26 -73.78 -17.46
CA GLY A 38 0.24 -72.84 -18.50
C GLY A 38 -0.88 -72.42 -19.48
N PRO A 39 -0.59 -72.10 -20.77
CA PRO A 39 0.56 -71.38 -21.34
C PRO A 39 0.14 -70.28 -22.37
N ARG A 40 1.06 -69.37 -22.74
CA ARG A 40 1.07 -68.57 -24.01
C ARG A 40 2.47 -67.96 -24.17
N ALA A 41 3.36 -68.46 -25.03
CA ALA A 41 3.45 -68.39 -26.50
C ALA A 41 4.32 -67.21 -26.99
N GLY A 42 5.33 -67.54 -27.81
CA GLY A 42 6.25 -66.65 -28.53
C GLY A 42 7.67 -66.68 -27.93
N GLY A 43 8.71 -67.25 -28.54
CA GLY A 43 9.02 -67.49 -29.95
C GLY A 43 10.40 -66.87 -30.21
N GLY A 44 11.44 -67.68 -30.39
CA GLY A 44 12.79 -67.15 -30.62
C GLY A 44 13.86 -68.24 -30.66
N VAL A 45 14.20 -68.62 -31.88
CA VAL A 45 15.10 -69.71 -32.28
C VAL A 45 16.55 -69.40 -31.90
N GLY A 46 17.31 -70.46 -31.63
CA GLY A 46 18.61 -70.38 -31.00
C GLY A 46 19.74 -69.90 -31.90
N GLN A 47 20.88 -69.63 -31.25
CA GLN A 47 22.20 -69.90 -31.80
C GLN A 47 23.15 -70.24 -30.65
N LYS A 48 23.53 -71.52 -30.61
CA LYS A 48 24.69 -72.00 -29.84
C LYS A 48 25.94 -71.37 -30.44
N ARG A 49 26.61 -70.47 -29.69
CA ARG A 49 28.03 -70.17 -29.90
C ARG A 49 28.83 -70.82 -28.79
N ARG A 50 29.40 -71.98 -29.10
CA ARG A 50 30.57 -72.51 -28.39
C ARG A 50 31.77 -71.66 -28.77
N ARG A 51 32.52 -71.17 -27.79
CA ARG A 51 33.96 -71.47 -27.65
C ARG A 51 34.53 -70.92 -26.33
N LYS A 52 35.26 -71.80 -25.65
CA LYS A 52 36.13 -71.58 -24.50
C LYS A 52 37.08 -70.39 -24.75
N GLY A 53 37.21 -69.53 -23.76
CA GLY A 53 38.35 -68.65 -23.48
C GLY A 53 38.69 -68.77 -21.98
N PRO A 54 39.93 -68.47 -21.56
CA PRO A 54 40.46 -68.90 -20.28
C PRO A 54 39.78 -68.18 -19.11
N LYS A 55 39.54 -68.92 -18.03
CA LYS A 55 39.09 -68.39 -16.74
C LYS A 55 40.30 -67.69 -16.13
N GLU A 56 40.45 -66.40 -16.39
CA GLU A 56 41.29 -65.56 -15.54
C GLU A 56 40.60 -65.48 -14.19
N ASP A 57 41.19 -66.12 -13.19
CA ASP A 57 40.85 -65.99 -11.78
C ASP A 57 41.16 -64.55 -11.36
N SER A 58 40.25 -63.64 -11.69
CA SER A 58 40.16 -62.35 -11.02
C SER A 58 39.38 -62.61 -9.74
N ASP A 59 40.10 -62.72 -8.63
CA ASP A 59 39.58 -62.52 -7.29
C ASP A 59 39.11 -61.06 -7.14
N GLU A 60 38.09 -60.65 -7.90
CA GLU A 60 37.37 -59.42 -7.62
C GLU A 60 36.40 -59.73 -6.47
N PRO A 61 36.63 -59.20 -5.25
CA PRO A 61 35.72 -59.44 -4.14
C PRO A 61 34.35 -58.91 -4.55
N ALA A 62 33.31 -59.74 -4.41
CA ALA A 62 31.93 -59.33 -4.66
C ALA A 62 31.67 -57.99 -3.95
N HIS A 63 31.62 -56.91 -4.74
CA HIS A 63 31.45 -55.56 -4.23
C HIS A 63 30.03 -55.46 -3.67
N TRP A 64 29.90 -55.67 -2.36
CA TRP A 64 28.66 -55.37 -1.64
C TRP A 64 28.46 -53.86 -1.69
N GLU A 65 27.75 -53.38 -2.70
CA GLU A 65 27.26 -52.01 -2.73
C GLU A 65 26.29 -51.85 -1.55
N ALA A 66 26.68 -51.01 -0.58
CA ALA A 66 25.82 -50.69 0.55
C ALA A 66 24.43 -50.28 0.03
N PRO A 67 23.33 -50.78 0.63
CA PRO A 67 21.98 -50.49 0.15
C PRO A 67 21.83 -48.99 0.00
N THR A 68 21.50 -48.54 -1.22
CA THR A 68 21.34 -47.12 -1.51
C THR A 68 20.37 -46.53 -0.50
N ASN A 69 20.84 -45.57 0.30
CA ASN A 69 20.02 -44.92 1.30
C ASN A 69 18.81 -44.32 0.59
N LYS A 70 17.62 -44.86 0.85
CA LYS A 70 16.36 -44.33 0.30
C LYS A 70 16.31 -42.84 0.64
N ALA A 71 16.27 -41.99 -0.40
CA ALA A 71 16.24 -40.55 -0.21
C ALA A 71 15.00 -40.17 0.60
N MET A 72 15.21 -39.68 1.82
CA MET A 72 14.15 -39.13 2.64
C MET A 72 13.68 -37.80 2.03
N PRO A 73 12.38 -37.48 2.10
CA PRO A 73 11.88 -36.21 1.60
C PRO A 73 12.52 -35.03 2.34
N ASP A 74 12.75 -33.95 1.61
CA ASP A 74 13.38 -32.71 2.09
C ASP A 74 12.58 -31.95 3.17
N SER A 75 11.26 -32.17 3.20
CA SER A 75 10.33 -31.43 4.06
C SER A 75 9.40 -32.38 4.82
N PRO A 76 9.04 -32.06 6.08
CA PRO A 76 8.04 -32.81 6.83
C PRO A 76 6.65 -32.78 6.17
N SER A 77 6.33 -31.69 5.45
CA SER A 77 5.05 -31.49 4.78
C SER A 77 5.02 -32.02 3.34
N PHE A 78 6.00 -32.83 2.92
CA PHE A 78 6.13 -33.37 1.56
C PHE A 78 4.84 -34.01 1.03
N TYR A 79 4.13 -34.76 1.86
CA TYR A 79 2.92 -35.50 1.47
C TYR A 79 1.63 -34.65 1.43
N THR A 80 1.69 -33.34 1.68
CA THR A 80 0.52 -32.45 1.74
C THR A 80 0.09 -31.88 0.37
N GLY A 81 0.83 -32.20 -0.70
CA GLY A 81 0.63 -31.67 -2.05
C GLY A 81 1.08 -30.21 -2.26
N ARG A 82 1.38 -29.48 -1.18
CA ARG A 82 1.94 -28.11 -1.22
C ARG A 82 2.95 -27.90 -0.09
N PRO A 83 4.09 -28.60 -0.12
CA PRO A 83 5.02 -28.62 1.01
C PRO A 83 5.53 -27.23 1.38
N VAL A 84 5.98 -26.44 0.39
CA VAL A 84 6.55 -25.11 0.61
C VAL A 84 5.59 -24.20 1.39
N TYR A 85 4.29 -24.20 1.06
CA TYR A 85 3.32 -23.37 1.76
C TYR A 85 3.15 -23.79 3.23
N TYR A 86 2.98 -25.09 3.49
CA TYR A 86 2.75 -25.58 4.85
C TYR A 86 3.99 -25.45 5.73
N ASP A 87 5.18 -25.67 5.16
CA ASP A 87 6.43 -25.40 5.87
C ASP A 87 6.52 -23.95 6.31
N GLN A 88 6.20 -23.00 5.43
CA GLN A 88 6.22 -21.56 5.76
C GLN A 88 5.17 -21.21 6.83
N VAL A 89 3.97 -21.78 6.76
CA VAL A 89 2.94 -21.61 7.80
C VAL A 89 3.41 -22.17 9.14
N ILE A 90 4.04 -23.35 9.15
CA ILE A 90 4.60 -23.97 10.36
C ILE A 90 5.72 -23.11 10.93
N LEU A 91 6.60 -22.56 10.08
CA LEU A 91 7.66 -21.64 10.50
C LEU A 91 7.08 -20.39 11.17
N LEU A 92 6.05 -19.78 10.58
CA LEU A 92 5.37 -18.62 11.18
C LEU A 92 4.69 -18.97 12.51
N GLN A 93 4.02 -20.11 12.59
CA GLN A 93 3.40 -20.58 13.84
C GLN A 93 4.44 -20.83 14.94
N ASN A 94 5.56 -21.44 14.60
CA ASN A 94 6.66 -21.67 15.53
C ASN A 94 7.29 -20.35 15.99
N ALA A 95 7.48 -19.39 15.08
CA ALA A 95 7.98 -18.05 15.40
C ALA A 95 7.03 -17.30 16.34
N ILE A 96 5.72 -17.37 16.11
CA ILE A 96 4.67 -16.84 17.00
C ILE A 96 4.77 -17.48 18.38
N ALA A 97 4.85 -18.82 18.46
CA ALA A 97 4.93 -19.54 19.71
C ALA A 97 6.20 -19.20 20.51
N GLN A 98 7.35 -19.14 19.83
CA GLN A 98 8.63 -18.76 20.42
C GLN A 98 8.61 -17.30 20.92
N SER A 99 8.12 -16.38 20.11
CA SER A 99 8.02 -14.95 20.47
C SER A 99 7.08 -14.74 21.65
N ARG A 100 5.93 -15.39 21.64
CA ARG A 100 4.97 -15.37 22.76
C ARG A 100 5.59 -15.93 24.03
N LYS A 101 6.35 -17.02 23.94
CA LYS A 101 7.06 -17.61 25.08
C LYS A 101 8.11 -16.64 25.63
N ALA A 102 8.92 -16.04 24.76
CA ALA A 102 9.94 -15.06 25.14
C ALA A 102 9.34 -13.81 25.82
N LEU A 103 8.26 -13.26 25.27
CA LEU A 103 7.56 -12.12 25.88
C LEU A 103 6.91 -12.48 27.22
N LYS A 104 6.43 -13.71 27.39
CA LYS A 104 5.95 -14.20 28.70
C LYS A 104 7.07 -14.36 29.72
N THR A 105 8.23 -14.88 29.31
CA THR A 105 9.38 -14.99 30.22
C THR A 105 9.89 -13.63 30.66
N LEU A 106 9.78 -12.61 29.80
CA LEU A 106 10.07 -11.21 30.11
C LEU A 106 8.92 -10.49 30.83
N GLN A 107 7.84 -11.19 31.19
CA GLN A 107 6.65 -10.67 31.87
C GLN A 107 5.91 -9.52 31.14
N LEU A 108 6.15 -9.36 29.84
CA LEU A 108 5.47 -8.36 29.03
C LEU A 108 4.05 -8.81 28.65
N LEU A 109 3.80 -10.12 28.54
CA LEU A 109 2.46 -10.68 28.27
C LEU A 109 1.84 -11.33 29.51
N PRO A 110 0.50 -11.21 29.71
CA PRO A 110 -0.48 -10.61 28.80
C PRO A 110 -0.61 -9.08 28.99
N LEU A 111 -0.49 -8.30 27.90
CA LEU A 111 -0.85 -6.88 27.94
C LEU A 111 -2.38 -6.72 27.96
N PRO A 112 -2.92 -5.84 28.81
CA PRO A 112 -4.32 -5.44 28.76
C PRO A 112 -4.63 -4.67 27.47
N GLU A 113 -5.90 -4.64 27.08
CA GLU A 113 -6.33 -4.07 25.79
C GLU A 113 -5.98 -2.58 25.66
N PHE A 114 -6.18 -1.79 26.72
CA PHE A 114 -5.83 -0.37 26.72
C PHE A 114 -4.34 -0.14 26.44
N ALA A 115 -3.46 -0.96 27.03
CA ALA A 115 -2.01 -0.85 26.83
C ALA A 115 -1.60 -1.23 25.40
N ARG A 116 -2.31 -2.18 24.77
CA ARG A 116 -2.08 -2.51 23.36
C ARG A 116 -2.50 -1.38 22.43
N GLN A 117 -3.59 -0.68 22.74
CA GLN A 117 -4.08 0.44 21.94
C GLN A 117 -3.20 1.69 22.07
N SER A 118 -2.51 1.87 23.20
CA SER A 118 -1.56 2.98 23.40
C SER A 118 -0.21 2.81 22.69
N LEU A 119 0.11 1.61 22.18
CA LEU A 119 1.35 1.37 21.45
C LEU A 119 1.40 2.19 20.15
N PRO A 120 2.58 2.70 19.73
CA PRO A 120 2.72 3.36 18.45
C PRO A 120 2.29 2.40 17.33
N PRO A 121 1.42 2.83 16.40
CA PRO A 121 0.89 1.92 15.38
C PRO A 121 1.94 1.63 14.30
N LEU A 122 2.49 0.42 14.28
CA LEU A 122 3.26 -0.08 13.14
C LEU A 122 2.30 -0.37 11.97
N ARG A 123 2.58 0.20 10.79
CA ARG A 123 1.81 -0.03 9.56
C ARG A 123 2.58 -0.99 8.64
N PRO A 124 2.45 -2.31 8.82
CA PRO A 124 3.09 -3.26 7.92
C PRO A 124 2.40 -3.23 6.55
N VAL A 125 3.19 -3.44 5.50
CA VAL A 125 2.70 -3.56 4.13
C VAL A 125 3.21 -4.90 3.62
N TRP A 126 2.36 -5.90 3.73
CA TRP A 126 2.68 -7.27 3.33
C TRP A 126 2.74 -7.39 1.81
N LYS A 127 3.51 -8.36 1.33
CA LYS A 127 3.52 -8.77 -0.09
C LYS A 127 2.12 -9.10 -0.59
N ASP A 128 1.85 -8.76 -1.85
CA ASP A 128 0.57 -9.08 -2.50
C ASP A 128 0.41 -10.61 -2.68
N GLN A 129 -0.83 -11.09 -2.89
CA GLN A 129 -1.10 -12.52 -3.14
C GLN A 129 -0.27 -13.08 -4.31
N THR A 130 -0.01 -12.28 -5.33
CA THR A 130 0.80 -12.65 -6.50
C THR A 130 2.27 -12.78 -6.14
N GLU A 131 2.82 -11.82 -5.39
CA GLU A 131 4.21 -11.84 -4.89
C GLU A 131 4.44 -13.05 -3.94
N MET A 132 3.50 -13.33 -3.04
CA MET A 132 3.61 -14.53 -2.19
C MET A 132 3.44 -15.84 -2.99
N THR A 133 2.68 -15.82 -4.09
CA THR A 133 2.56 -17.00 -4.97
C THR A 133 3.87 -17.29 -5.68
N THR A 134 4.60 -16.26 -6.10
CA THR A 134 5.95 -16.42 -6.69
C THR A 134 6.94 -16.93 -5.66
N ASP A 135 6.93 -16.38 -4.43
CA ASP A 135 7.84 -16.78 -3.36
C ASP A 135 7.63 -18.23 -2.91
N PHE A 136 6.37 -18.66 -2.79
CA PHE A 136 6.02 -20.02 -2.36
C PHE A 136 5.99 -21.04 -3.49
N GLN A 137 6.22 -20.61 -4.74
CA GLN A 137 6.16 -21.45 -5.95
C GLN A 137 4.88 -22.30 -6.04
N SER A 138 3.79 -21.83 -5.44
CA SER A 138 2.55 -22.57 -5.35
C SER A 138 1.37 -21.61 -5.47
N LYS A 139 0.44 -21.92 -6.37
CA LYS A 139 -0.76 -21.11 -6.59
C LYS A 139 -1.51 -20.97 -5.27
N MET A 140 -1.63 -19.75 -4.76
CA MET A 140 -2.31 -19.47 -3.50
C MET A 140 -3.76 -19.02 -3.73
N THR A 141 -4.68 -19.55 -2.92
CA THR A 141 -6.07 -19.09 -2.86
C THR A 141 -6.18 -17.94 -1.87
N THR A 142 -7.24 -17.12 -2.00
CA THR A 142 -7.47 -15.98 -1.10
C THR A 142 -7.58 -16.40 0.37
N SER A 143 -8.16 -17.56 0.67
CA SER A 143 -8.25 -18.11 2.02
C SER A 143 -6.88 -18.38 2.65
N ARG A 144 -5.96 -18.97 1.88
CA ARG A 144 -4.59 -19.26 2.32
C ARG A 144 -3.78 -17.99 2.51
N TYR A 145 -3.91 -17.05 1.59
CA TYR A 145 -3.29 -15.72 1.74
C TYR A 145 -3.74 -15.04 3.03
N ARG A 146 -5.06 -14.99 3.28
CA ARG A 146 -5.61 -14.43 4.53
C ARG A 146 -5.05 -15.12 5.76
N ARG A 147 -4.91 -16.46 5.75
CA ARG A 147 -4.32 -17.22 6.86
C ARG A 147 -2.87 -16.83 7.12
N VAL A 148 -2.05 -16.64 6.08
CA VAL A 148 -0.66 -16.17 6.24
C VAL A 148 -0.65 -14.74 6.79
N VAL A 149 -1.47 -13.84 6.24
CA VAL A 149 -1.56 -12.45 6.70
C VAL A 149 -2.01 -12.36 8.16
N THR A 150 -2.94 -13.21 8.62
CA THR A 150 -3.34 -13.24 10.04
C THR A 150 -2.18 -13.61 10.96
N LEU A 151 -1.34 -14.57 10.55
CA LEU A 151 -0.15 -14.96 11.32
C LEU A 151 0.90 -13.84 11.32
N LEU A 152 1.13 -13.20 10.17
CA LEU A 152 2.04 -12.06 10.07
C LEU A 152 1.57 -10.85 10.91
N ASN A 153 0.26 -10.59 10.97
CA ASN A 153 -0.29 -9.54 11.82
C ASN A 153 -0.09 -9.84 13.31
N GLU A 154 -0.27 -11.09 13.73
CA GLU A 154 -0.01 -11.51 15.12
C GLU A 154 1.47 -11.31 15.48
N LEU A 155 2.35 -11.77 14.60
CA LEU A 155 3.80 -11.66 14.77
C LEU A 155 4.28 -10.19 14.77
N ASN A 156 3.69 -9.33 13.94
CA ASN A 156 3.94 -7.89 13.95
C ASN A 156 3.42 -7.21 15.23
N GLY A 157 2.35 -7.73 15.85
CA GLY A 157 1.91 -7.31 17.17
C GLY A 157 2.96 -7.55 18.24
N TYR A 158 3.61 -8.72 18.22
CA TYR A 158 4.73 -9.02 19.12
C TYR A 158 5.97 -8.18 18.83
N LEU A 159 6.26 -7.90 17.55
CA LEU A 159 7.33 -6.98 17.16
C LEU A 159 7.14 -5.59 17.79
N ASN A 160 5.91 -5.07 17.75
CA ASN A 160 5.60 -3.75 18.33
C ASN A 160 5.85 -3.72 19.84
N ILE A 161 5.44 -4.77 20.55
CA ILE A 161 5.68 -4.91 22.00
C ILE A 161 7.19 -5.01 22.28
N ALA A 162 7.92 -5.80 21.50
CA ALA A 162 9.36 -5.98 21.69
C ALA A 162 10.14 -4.66 21.44
N SER A 163 9.78 -3.91 20.39
CA SER A 163 10.42 -2.64 20.02
C SER A 163 10.18 -1.56 21.07
N THR A 164 8.95 -1.46 21.61
CA THR A 164 8.63 -0.52 22.70
C THR A 164 9.26 -0.87 24.03
N ALA A 165 9.45 -2.17 24.31
CA ALA A 165 10.17 -2.65 25.48
C ALA A 165 11.71 -2.69 25.29
N HIS A 166 12.21 -2.25 24.13
CA HIS A 166 13.65 -2.23 23.78
C HIS A 166 14.35 -3.60 23.90
N CYS A 167 13.64 -4.69 23.58
CA CYS A 167 14.17 -6.05 23.55
C CYS A 167 14.86 -6.35 22.22
N THR A 168 16.12 -5.92 22.07
CA THR A 168 16.87 -5.92 20.80
C THR A 168 16.97 -7.29 20.13
N ASP A 169 17.25 -8.36 20.91
CA ASP A 169 17.49 -9.69 20.35
C ASP A 169 16.22 -10.30 19.77
N LEU A 170 15.10 -10.13 20.49
CA LEU A 170 13.80 -10.60 20.06
C LEU A 170 13.28 -9.77 18.88
N GLU A 171 13.46 -8.45 18.94
CA GLU A 171 13.12 -7.54 17.85
C GLU A 171 13.87 -7.89 16.57
N ALA A 172 15.17 -8.16 16.64
CA ALA A 172 15.97 -8.57 15.49
C ALA A 172 15.50 -9.90 14.90
N ALA A 173 15.25 -10.92 15.75
CA ALA A 173 14.78 -12.22 15.30
C ALA A 173 13.41 -12.16 14.60
N ILE A 174 12.46 -11.45 15.19
CA ILE A 174 11.13 -11.25 14.62
C ILE A 174 11.23 -10.39 13.35
N GLY A 175 12.02 -9.31 13.40
CA GLY A 175 12.25 -8.38 12.30
C GLY A 175 12.81 -9.05 11.05
N GLN A 176 13.74 -10.00 11.18
CA GLN A 176 14.26 -10.79 10.05
C GLN A 176 13.15 -11.58 9.33
N ILE A 177 12.25 -12.22 10.09
CA ILE A 177 11.13 -12.99 9.54
C ILE A 177 10.13 -12.04 8.87
N VAL A 178 9.77 -10.94 9.55
CA VAL A 178 8.85 -9.91 9.01
C VAL A 178 9.38 -9.34 7.71
N ALA A 179 10.67 -8.95 7.66
CA ALA A 179 11.31 -8.36 6.50
C ALA A 179 11.21 -9.24 5.24
N MET A 180 11.25 -10.57 5.40
CA MET A 180 11.09 -11.51 4.29
C MET A 180 9.70 -11.42 3.63
N PHE A 181 8.67 -11.05 4.39
CA PHE A 181 7.27 -10.96 3.95
C PHE A 181 6.78 -9.53 3.71
N GLU A 182 7.61 -8.51 3.96
CA GLU A 182 7.29 -7.13 3.61
C GLU A 182 7.35 -6.92 2.09
N SER A 183 6.43 -6.13 1.57
CA SER A 183 6.45 -5.75 0.16
C SER A 183 7.48 -4.66 -0.07
N GLY A 184 8.24 -4.76 -1.17
CA GLY A 184 9.10 -3.67 -1.64
C GLY A 184 8.34 -2.37 -1.94
N LYS A 185 7.01 -2.45 -2.10
CA LYS A 185 6.12 -1.29 -2.31
C LYS A 185 5.80 -0.52 -1.01
N LYS A 186 6.32 -0.92 0.16
CA LYS A 186 6.04 -0.29 1.46
C LYS A 186 6.32 1.22 1.47
N ALA A 187 7.49 1.65 0.98
CA ALA A 187 7.83 3.07 0.92
C ALA A 187 6.87 3.86 0.01
N ALA A 188 6.55 3.30 -1.16
CA ALA A 188 5.60 3.88 -2.10
C ALA A 188 4.20 3.98 -1.49
N SER A 189 3.70 2.94 -0.81
CA SER A 189 2.34 2.95 -0.24
C SER A 189 2.19 3.94 0.92
N VAL A 190 3.23 4.10 1.74
CA VAL A 190 3.27 5.11 2.81
C VAL A 190 3.25 6.53 2.22
N SER A 191 3.85 6.73 1.05
CA SER A 191 3.87 8.03 0.36
C SER A 191 2.58 8.32 -0.43
N LEU A 192 1.88 7.29 -0.94
CA LEU A 192 0.75 7.39 -1.88
C LEU A 192 -0.42 8.25 -1.38
N GLY A 193 -0.54 8.46 -0.07
CA GLY A 193 -1.59 9.27 0.55
C GLY A 193 -1.18 10.68 0.99
N LYS A 194 0.13 10.99 1.01
CA LYS A 194 0.62 12.32 1.42
C LYS A 194 0.51 13.26 0.23
N ARG A 195 -0.36 14.27 0.32
CA ARG A 195 -0.41 15.34 -0.68
C ARG A 195 0.85 16.20 -0.56
N LYS A 196 1.44 16.58 -1.69
CA LYS A 196 2.50 17.60 -1.71
C LYS A 196 1.97 18.88 -1.07
N THR A 197 2.72 19.43 -0.12
CA THR A 197 2.43 20.73 0.50
C THR A 197 2.49 21.81 -0.58
N VAL A 198 1.55 22.75 -0.53
CA VAL A 198 1.55 23.90 -1.44
C VAL A 198 2.44 24.95 -0.81
N GLU A 199 3.52 25.32 -1.50
CA GLU A 199 4.41 26.41 -1.10
C GLU A 199 3.78 27.75 -1.49
N LEU A 200 3.98 28.77 -0.66
CA LEU A 200 3.58 30.14 -0.94
C LEU A 200 4.70 30.84 -1.72
N ASP A 201 4.31 31.74 -2.63
CA ASP A 201 5.27 32.54 -3.38
C ASP A 201 6.03 33.51 -2.46
N ALA A 202 7.13 34.12 -2.94
CA ALA A 202 7.90 35.13 -2.22
C ALA A 202 7.06 36.32 -1.69
N HIS A 203 5.90 36.58 -2.29
CA HIS A 203 4.98 37.65 -1.93
C HIS A 203 3.85 37.19 -0.99
N GLY A 204 3.94 35.99 -0.42
CA GLY A 204 2.89 35.40 0.43
C GLY A 204 1.60 35.05 -0.33
N ARG A 205 1.68 34.88 -1.64
CA ARG A 205 0.52 34.58 -2.51
C ARG A 205 0.43 33.08 -2.74
N SER A 206 -0.80 32.55 -2.75
CA SER A 206 -1.04 31.17 -3.17
C SER A 206 -1.43 31.13 -4.64
N TYR A 207 -0.68 30.40 -5.48
CA TYR A 207 -1.07 30.13 -6.86
C TYR A 207 -1.83 28.81 -6.98
N THR A 208 -3.03 28.85 -7.57
CA THR A 208 -3.85 27.65 -7.76
C THR A 208 -4.59 27.61 -9.09
N VAL A 209 -4.96 26.39 -9.50
CA VAL A 209 -5.71 26.17 -10.74
C VAL A 209 -7.01 25.40 -10.46
N GLY A 210 -8.10 26.00 -10.94
CA GLY A 210 -9.44 25.43 -10.96
C GLY A 210 -9.86 25.03 -12.38
N LYS A 211 -10.61 23.94 -12.52
CA LYS A 211 -11.14 23.48 -13.81
C LYS A 211 -12.56 22.94 -13.64
N ARG A 212 -13.45 23.30 -14.57
CA ARG A 212 -14.81 22.75 -14.67
C ARG A 212 -15.26 22.73 -16.12
N LYS A 213 -15.72 21.57 -16.61
CA LYS A 213 -15.96 21.35 -18.05
C LYS A 213 -14.73 21.79 -18.86
N THR A 214 -14.91 22.70 -19.82
CA THR A 214 -13.85 23.30 -20.65
C THR A 214 -13.26 24.58 -20.05
N SER A 215 -13.83 25.10 -18.95
CA SER A 215 -13.34 26.31 -18.28
C SER A 215 -12.15 26.00 -17.38
N SER A 216 -11.14 26.87 -17.46
CA SER A 216 -9.98 26.88 -16.59
C SER A 216 -9.84 28.24 -15.90
N ALA A 217 -9.41 28.24 -14.65
CA ALA A 217 -9.21 29.43 -13.85
C ALA A 217 -7.85 29.33 -13.15
N ARG A 218 -6.99 30.32 -13.36
CA ARG A 218 -5.79 30.55 -12.56
C ARG A 218 -6.14 31.57 -11.49
N VAL A 219 -5.82 31.27 -10.24
CA VAL A 219 -6.22 32.09 -9.09
C VAL A 219 -4.98 32.36 -8.23
N TRP A 220 -4.76 33.63 -7.95
CA TRP A 220 -3.80 34.13 -6.98
C TRP A 220 -4.58 34.70 -5.80
N MET A 221 -4.24 34.25 -4.59
CA MET A 221 -4.87 34.75 -3.36
C MET A 221 -3.81 35.27 -2.40
N ILE A 222 -4.11 36.40 -1.77
CA ILE A 222 -3.26 37.08 -0.80
C ILE A 222 -4.12 37.41 0.43
N PRO A 223 -3.66 37.15 1.65
CA PRO A 223 -4.35 37.63 2.85
C PRO A 223 -4.36 39.17 2.88
N VAL A 224 -5.51 39.75 3.19
CA VAL A 224 -5.62 41.19 3.44
C VAL A 224 -4.84 41.50 4.70
N HIS A 225 -3.83 42.36 4.61
CA HIS A 225 -3.09 42.82 5.78
C HIS A 225 -4.02 43.73 6.57
N ARG A 226 -4.56 43.25 7.69
CA ARG A 226 -5.14 44.14 8.69
C ARG A 226 -3.96 44.79 9.37
N GLU A 227 -3.75 46.08 9.11
CA GLU A 227 -2.91 46.88 9.99
C GLU A 227 -3.46 46.67 11.41
N SER A 228 -2.63 46.10 12.28
CA SER A 228 -2.98 45.99 13.68
C SER A 228 -3.21 47.40 14.19
N ASN A 229 -4.42 47.68 14.70
CA ASN A 229 -4.82 48.92 15.36
C ASN A 229 -3.95 49.33 16.58
N GLN A 230 -2.77 48.72 16.77
CA GLN A 230 -1.79 49.04 17.81
C GLN A 230 -0.81 50.14 17.41
N ALA A 231 -0.79 50.62 16.15
CA ALA A 231 0.11 51.69 15.71
C ALA A 231 -0.46 53.13 15.88
N ASN A 232 -1.68 53.29 16.39
CA ASN A 232 -2.27 54.61 16.66
C ASN A 232 -2.09 55.12 18.10
N LEU A 233 -1.25 54.45 18.91
CA LEU A 233 -0.70 55.02 20.14
C LEU A 233 0.79 55.34 19.93
N GLY A 234 1.06 56.46 19.26
CA GLY A 234 2.38 57.09 19.27
C GLY A 234 3.16 56.98 17.96
N ALA A 235 2.82 57.83 16.99
CA ALA A 235 3.77 58.25 15.96
C ALA A 235 3.35 59.60 15.38
N THR A 236 3.61 60.68 16.11
CA THR A 236 3.89 61.98 15.50
C THR A 236 5.22 61.87 14.77
N LYS A 237 5.19 61.34 13.55
CA LYS A 237 6.27 61.51 12.58
C LYS A 237 5.61 62.05 11.33
N GLU A 238 5.42 63.37 11.35
CA GLU A 238 5.19 64.17 10.16
C GLU A 238 6.39 63.91 9.24
N SER A 239 6.20 63.05 8.24
CA SER A 239 7.19 62.83 7.20
C SER A 239 7.20 64.06 6.29
N VAL A 240 8.38 64.67 6.16
CA VAL A 240 8.72 65.85 5.34
C VAL A 240 8.19 65.77 3.89
N GLU A 241 7.84 64.58 3.42
CA GLU A 241 7.28 64.28 2.11
C GLU A 241 5.84 64.83 1.91
N GLU A 242 5.05 65.01 2.98
CA GLU A 242 3.71 65.61 2.89
C GLU A 242 3.74 67.14 2.66
N LEU A 243 4.88 67.79 2.93
CA LEU A 243 5.06 69.23 2.74
C LEU A 243 5.30 69.64 1.27
N PHE A 244 5.71 68.69 0.41
CA PHE A 244 6.17 68.97 -0.95
C PHE A 244 5.21 68.57 -2.09
N GLY A 245 3.99 68.12 -1.80
CA GLY A 245 2.92 67.99 -2.80
C GLY A 245 3.18 67.02 -3.96
N ILE A 246 4.18 66.15 -3.86
CA ILE A 246 4.42 65.07 -4.83
C ILE A 246 3.63 63.86 -4.34
N GLU A 247 2.39 63.75 -4.78
CA GLU A 247 1.58 62.54 -4.55
C GLU A 247 2.19 61.38 -5.34
N ASN A 248 3.02 60.56 -4.70
CA ASN A 248 3.25 59.20 -5.15
C ASN A 248 1.95 58.41 -4.87
N PRO A 249 1.21 57.88 -5.87
CA PRO A 249 0.07 56.98 -5.63
C PRO A 249 0.56 55.58 -5.20
N ALA A 250 1.60 55.52 -4.36
CA ALA A 250 2.19 54.31 -3.85
C ALA A 250 1.39 53.82 -2.64
N HIS A 251 0.53 52.84 -2.92
CA HIS A 251 -0.04 51.87 -1.98
C HIS A 251 -0.63 52.43 -0.67
N LYS A 252 -1.80 53.09 -0.77
CA LYS A 252 -2.78 52.99 0.31
C LYS A 252 -3.03 51.50 0.58
N GLY A 253 -2.76 51.04 1.80
CA GLY A 253 -3.03 49.67 2.21
C GLY A 253 -4.45 49.30 1.81
N ILE A 254 -4.59 48.28 0.95
CA ILE A 254 -5.89 47.86 0.43
C ILE A 254 -6.64 47.19 1.59
N THR A 255 -7.38 47.98 2.36
CA THR A 255 -8.23 47.53 3.47
C THR A 255 -9.50 46.84 3.00
N THR A 256 -9.95 47.16 1.78
CA THR A 256 -11.16 46.58 1.18
C THR A 256 -10.84 45.30 0.42
N THR A 257 -11.60 44.25 0.69
CA THR A 257 -11.49 42.97 -0.01
C THR A 257 -11.89 43.12 -1.48
N THR A 258 -10.96 42.88 -2.39
CA THR A 258 -11.20 42.98 -3.83
C THR A 258 -11.13 41.60 -4.49
N VAL A 259 -12.12 41.31 -5.33
CA VAL A 259 -12.15 40.13 -6.20
C VAL A 259 -12.17 40.60 -7.65
N LEU A 260 -11.05 40.38 -8.33
CA LEU A 260 -10.85 40.76 -9.72
C LEU A 260 -10.77 39.52 -10.61
N VAL A 261 -11.53 39.52 -11.70
CA VAL A 261 -11.58 38.44 -12.69
C VAL A 261 -11.24 39.03 -14.06
N ASN A 262 -10.12 38.61 -14.64
CA ASN A 262 -9.57 39.16 -15.89
C ASN A 262 -9.46 40.70 -15.86
N ASN A 263 -8.97 41.24 -14.75
CA ASN A 263 -8.82 42.69 -14.49
C ASN A 263 -10.14 43.47 -14.37
N ILE A 264 -11.28 42.79 -14.33
CA ILE A 264 -12.62 43.40 -14.19
C ILE A 264 -13.18 43.02 -12.80
N PRO A 265 -13.92 43.91 -12.12
CA PRO A 265 -14.55 43.57 -10.85
C PRO A 265 -15.56 42.43 -10.97
N LEU A 266 -15.68 41.62 -9.92
CA LEU A 266 -16.55 40.44 -9.88
C LEU A 266 -18.01 40.71 -10.29
N ALA A 267 -18.55 41.85 -9.87
CA ALA A 267 -19.94 42.24 -10.13
C ALA A 267 -20.22 42.49 -11.62
N GLU A 268 -19.26 43.07 -12.32
CA GLU A 268 -19.37 43.39 -13.74
C GLU A 268 -19.10 42.16 -14.61
N TYR A 269 -18.08 41.35 -14.27
CA TYR A 269 -17.76 40.14 -15.03
C TYR A 269 -18.84 39.05 -14.93
N PHE A 270 -19.47 38.88 -13.75
CA PHE A 270 -20.54 37.92 -13.53
C PHE A 270 -21.86 38.63 -13.20
N PRO A 271 -22.68 38.99 -14.21
CA PRO A 271 -23.93 39.71 -13.97
C PRO A 271 -24.93 38.88 -13.15
N ILE A 272 -24.95 37.56 -13.37
CA ILE A 272 -25.88 36.64 -12.70
C ILE A 272 -25.46 36.45 -11.22
N PRO A 273 -26.33 36.76 -10.24
CA PRO A 273 -25.99 36.66 -8.81
C PRO A 273 -25.66 35.23 -8.37
N ALA A 274 -26.33 34.22 -8.93
CA ALA A 274 -26.06 32.81 -8.62
C ALA A 274 -24.62 32.38 -8.98
N ASP A 275 -23.99 32.99 -9.99
CA ASP A 275 -22.59 32.72 -10.32
C ASP A 275 -21.63 33.42 -9.34
N ARG A 276 -21.98 34.62 -8.87
CA ARG A 276 -21.24 35.33 -7.81
C ARG A 276 -21.28 34.57 -6.49
N GLU A 277 -22.46 34.08 -6.10
CA GLU A 277 -22.62 33.24 -4.91
C GLU A 277 -21.79 31.96 -4.98
N ARG A 278 -21.69 31.32 -6.15
CA ARG A 278 -20.86 30.13 -6.34
C ARG A 278 -19.38 30.43 -6.09
N ILE A 279 -18.89 31.59 -6.52
CA ILE A 279 -17.51 32.04 -6.32
C ILE A 279 -17.24 32.38 -4.86
N MET A 280 -18.21 32.99 -4.17
CA MET A 280 -18.10 33.38 -2.75
C MET A 280 -18.31 32.20 -1.79
N ARG A 281 -18.98 31.12 -2.22
CA ARG A 281 -19.25 29.92 -1.42
C ARG A 281 -18.04 29.36 -0.65
N PRO A 282 -16.84 29.16 -1.23
CA PRO A 282 -15.68 28.70 -0.47
C PRO A 282 -15.29 29.61 0.69
N LEU A 283 -15.35 30.93 0.50
CA LEU A 283 -15.07 31.90 1.56
C LEU A 283 -16.15 31.85 2.65
N LYS A 284 -17.43 31.73 2.25
CA LYS A 284 -18.57 31.62 3.16
C LYS A 284 -18.50 30.36 4.04
N VAL A 285 -18.19 29.21 3.44
CA VAL A 285 -18.08 27.93 4.16
C VAL A 285 -16.91 27.95 5.14
N ALA A 286 -15.81 28.61 4.80
CA ALA A 286 -14.65 28.75 5.67
C ALA A 286 -14.81 29.88 6.72
N GLY A 287 -15.85 30.73 6.63
CA GLY A 287 -16.02 31.87 7.55
C GLY A 287 -15.01 32.99 7.36
N VAL A 288 -14.30 33.01 6.22
CA VAL A 288 -13.20 33.94 5.91
C VAL A 288 -13.58 34.96 4.84
N ILE A 289 -14.86 35.32 4.78
CA ILE A 289 -15.32 36.41 3.90
C ILE A 289 -14.61 37.69 4.35
N GLY A 290 -13.97 38.36 3.39
CA GLY A 290 -13.27 39.61 3.63
C GLY A 290 -11.78 39.47 3.99
N ALA A 291 -11.30 38.25 4.26
CA ALA A 291 -9.93 38.03 4.72
C ALA A 291 -8.89 37.97 3.58
N TYR A 292 -9.30 37.78 2.32
CA TYR A 292 -8.40 37.53 1.20
C TYR A 292 -8.72 38.41 -0.01
N ASN A 293 -7.69 39.00 -0.61
CA ASN A 293 -7.75 39.58 -1.94
C ASN A 293 -7.54 38.49 -2.99
N ILE A 294 -8.38 38.49 -4.03
CA ILE A 294 -8.41 37.42 -5.03
C ILE A 294 -8.26 38.04 -6.41
N PHE A 295 -7.20 37.62 -7.11
CA PHE A 295 -7.00 37.91 -8.51
C PHE A 295 -7.11 36.62 -9.31
N ALA A 296 -7.94 36.61 -10.35
CA ALA A 296 -8.12 35.42 -11.15
C ALA A 296 -8.16 35.71 -12.65
N ILE A 297 -7.62 34.77 -13.42
CA ILE A 297 -7.67 34.78 -14.88
C ILE A 297 -8.44 33.53 -15.31
N THR A 298 -9.57 33.72 -15.98
CA THR A 298 -10.42 32.64 -16.50
C THR A 298 -10.29 32.55 -18.01
N ARG A 299 -10.26 31.32 -18.54
CA ARG A 299 -10.24 31.05 -19.99
C ARG A 299 -11.12 29.86 -20.33
N GLY A 300 -11.84 29.95 -21.44
CA GLY A 300 -12.67 28.88 -22.00
C GLY A 300 -14.01 28.63 -21.31
N GLY A 301 -14.86 27.85 -21.96
CA GLY A 301 -16.22 27.51 -21.53
C GLY A 301 -17.14 28.73 -21.39
N GLY A 302 -18.21 28.60 -20.60
CA GLY A 302 -19.19 29.66 -20.35
C GLY A 302 -19.17 30.16 -18.90
N THR A 303 -20.00 31.17 -18.60
CA THR A 303 -20.08 31.86 -17.29
C THR A 303 -20.20 30.87 -16.11
N THR A 304 -21.16 29.95 -16.16
CA THR A 304 -21.38 28.95 -15.09
C THR A 304 -20.23 27.94 -14.93
N GLY A 305 -19.52 27.66 -16.02
CA GLY A 305 -18.32 26.82 -16.03
C GLY A 305 -17.16 27.54 -15.35
N GLN A 306 -16.94 28.80 -15.71
CA GLN A 306 -15.90 29.67 -15.16
C GLN A 306 -16.13 29.97 -13.68
N SER A 307 -17.35 30.29 -13.26
CA SER A 307 -17.68 30.53 -11.84
C SER A 307 -17.41 29.29 -10.97
N GLY A 308 -17.71 28.10 -11.49
CA GLY A 308 -17.37 26.84 -10.81
C GLY A 308 -15.88 26.51 -10.83
N ALA A 309 -15.15 26.87 -11.89
CA ALA A 309 -13.71 26.71 -11.94
C ALA A 309 -13.01 27.64 -10.93
N LEU A 310 -13.45 28.90 -10.83
CA LEU A 310 -12.98 29.88 -9.84
C LEU A 310 -13.22 29.40 -8.41
N ALA A 311 -14.43 28.96 -8.09
CA ALA A 311 -14.76 28.42 -6.78
C ALA A 311 -13.84 27.26 -6.36
N HIS A 312 -13.50 26.39 -7.32
CA HIS A 312 -12.57 25.28 -7.09
C HIS A 312 -11.11 25.75 -6.89
N GLY A 313 -10.67 26.79 -7.62
CA GLY A 313 -9.36 27.42 -7.43
C GLY A 313 -9.26 28.09 -6.06
N ILE A 314 -10.21 28.94 -5.72
CA ILE A 314 -10.27 29.64 -4.42
C ILE A 314 -10.25 28.65 -3.26
N ALA A 315 -11.04 27.58 -3.34
CA ALA A 315 -11.04 26.54 -2.30
C ALA A 315 -9.67 25.86 -2.12
N LYS A 316 -8.88 25.70 -3.19
CA LYS A 316 -7.50 25.19 -3.06
C LYS A 316 -6.56 26.24 -2.48
N GLY A 317 -6.72 27.50 -2.84
CA GLY A 317 -5.90 28.59 -2.31
C GLY A 317 -6.10 28.73 -0.80
N LEU A 318 -7.35 28.65 -0.32
CA LEU A 318 -7.64 28.62 1.11
C LEU A 318 -6.95 27.45 1.84
N VAL A 319 -6.93 26.26 1.23
CA VAL A 319 -6.23 25.10 1.81
C VAL A 319 -4.71 25.27 1.82
N ALA A 320 -4.16 26.06 0.90
CA ALA A 320 -2.73 26.38 0.87
C ALA A 320 -2.34 27.33 2.01
N HIS A 321 -3.19 28.32 2.32
CA HIS A 321 -2.99 29.25 3.43
C HIS A 321 -3.28 28.59 4.79
N GLU A 322 -4.39 27.87 4.91
CA GLU A 322 -4.83 27.25 6.16
C GLU A 322 -5.20 25.77 5.93
N PRO A 323 -4.28 24.81 6.19
CA PRO A 323 -4.50 23.40 5.87
C PRO A 323 -5.59 22.73 6.72
N THR A 324 -5.91 23.29 7.89
CA THR A 324 -7.02 22.90 8.79
C THR A 324 -8.38 22.96 8.09
N LEU A 325 -8.61 23.97 7.23
CA LEU A 325 -9.86 24.17 6.49
C LEU A 325 -10.13 23.07 5.44
N ALA A 326 -9.12 22.27 5.09
CA ALA A 326 -9.24 21.22 4.09
C ALA A 326 -10.37 20.23 4.42
N THR A 327 -10.57 19.91 5.69
CA THR A 327 -11.61 18.97 6.14
C THR A 327 -13.01 19.54 5.90
N VAL A 328 -13.24 20.80 6.27
CA VAL A 328 -14.50 21.53 6.10
C VAL A 328 -14.83 21.70 4.61
N LEU A 329 -13.86 22.18 3.82
CA LEU A 329 -14.04 22.39 2.37
C LEU A 329 -14.23 21.08 1.59
N LYS A 330 -13.63 19.98 2.06
CA LYS A 330 -13.84 18.63 1.50
C LYS A 330 -15.25 18.13 1.79
N ARG A 331 -15.76 18.32 3.01
CA ARG A 331 -17.16 18.01 3.36
C ARG A 331 -18.15 18.80 2.51
N ALA A 332 -17.86 20.07 2.24
CA ALA A 332 -18.63 20.93 1.34
C ALA A 332 -18.48 20.62 -0.16
N LYS A 333 -17.66 19.62 -0.54
CA LYS A 333 -17.39 19.19 -1.92
C LYS A 333 -16.74 20.27 -2.82
N LEU A 334 -16.02 21.23 -2.24
CA LEU A 334 -15.39 22.34 -2.98
C LEU A 334 -13.97 22.00 -3.45
N THR A 335 -13.24 21.18 -2.68
CA THR A 335 -11.88 20.73 -3.03
C THR A 335 -11.85 19.60 -4.05
N ARG A 336 -13.00 18.98 -4.37
CA ARG A 336 -13.12 17.91 -5.38
C ARG A 336 -13.41 18.55 -6.73
N ARG A 337 -12.61 18.24 -7.74
CA ARG A 337 -12.89 18.65 -9.13
C ARG A 337 -14.19 17.99 -9.60
N ASP A 338 -15.11 18.76 -10.18
CA ASP A 338 -16.31 18.24 -10.83
C ASP A 338 -15.92 17.48 -12.12
N PRO A 339 -16.12 16.15 -12.18
CA PRO A 339 -15.70 15.34 -13.34
C PRO A 339 -16.70 15.40 -14.50
N ARG A 340 -17.87 16.04 -14.33
CA ARG A 340 -18.92 16.06 -15.35
C ARG A 340 -18.42 16.77 -16.62
N MET A 341 -18.47 16.05 -17.75
CA MET A 341 -18.09 16.53 -19.07
C MET A 341 -19.22 16.29 -20.07
N VAL A 342 -19.26 17.09 -21.14
CA VAL A 342 -20.19 16.84 -22.26
C VAL A 342 -19.80 15.53 -22.94
N GLU A 343 -20.74 14.58 -22.97
CA GLU A 343 -20.56 13.33 -23.69
C GLU A 343 -20.54 13.60 -25.20
N ARG A 344 -19.68 12.87 -25.94
CA ARG A 344 -19.67 12.92 -27.41
C ARG A 344 -20.97 12.39 -28.01
N LYS A 345 -21.31 12.85 -29.22
CA LYS A 345 -22.35 12.21 -30.04
C LYS A 345 -21.91 10.77 -30.39
N LYS A 346 -22.84 9.82 -30.31
CA LYS A 346 -22.62 8.44 -30.77
C LYS A 346 -23.28 8.25 -32.14
N THR A 347 -22.71 7.39 -32.97
CA THR A 347 -23.28 7.04 -34.28
C THR A 347 -24.66 6.41 -34.09
N GLY A 348 -25.59 6.70 -35.02
CA GLY A 348 -26.99 6.25 -34.91
C GLY A 348 -27.85 6.97 -33.86
N LEU A 349 -27.30 7.98 -33.14
CA LEU A 349 -28.04 8.81 -32.19
C LEU A 349 -28.10 10.26 -32.65
N ALA A 350 -29.20 10.95 -32.35
CA ALA A 350 -29.38 12.37 -32.63
C ALA A 350 -28.49 13.26 -31.74
N LYS A 351 -28.29 12.86 -30.47
CA LYS A 351 -27.36 13.50 -29.51
C LYS A 351 -26.54 12.42 -28.78
N ALA A 352 -25.89 12.76 -27.66
CA ALA A 352 -25.12 11.78 -26.88
C ALA A 352 -25.94 10.53 -26.48
N ARG A 353 -27.23 10.72 -26.13
CA ARG A 353 -28.14 9.63 -25.71
C ARG A 353 -29.50 9.64 -26.42
N LYS A 354 -29.93 10.76 -27.01
CA LYS A 354 -31.21 10.88 -27.73
C LYS A 354 -31.17 10.01 -28.99
N ARG A 355 -32.02 8.98 -29.05
CA ARG A 355 -32.26 8.17 -30.24
C ARG A 355 -33.16 8.92 -31.22
N TYR A 356 -33.06 8.59 -32.50
CA TYR A 356 -34.12 8.92 -33.46
C TYR A 356 -35.39 8.13 -33.11
N THR A 357 -36.53 8.59 -33.59
CA THR A 357 -37.81 7.91 -33.37
C THR A 357 -37.74 6.50 -33.94
N TRP A 358 -38.05 5.50 -33.12
CA TRP A 358 -38.08 4.10 -33.53
C TRP A 358 -39.49 3.72 -34.00
N VAL A 359 -39.59 3.05 -35.15
CA VAL A 359 -40.86 2.61 -35.74
C VAL A 359 -40.91 1.08 -35.65
N LYS A 360 -41.93 0.52 -34.99
CA LYS A 360 -42.03 -0.91 -34.66
C LYS A 360 -42.48 -1.81 -35.82
N ARG A 361 -43.43 -1.30 -36.62
CA ARG A 361 -44.28 -1.95 -37.64
C ARG A 361 -44.24 -3.47 -37.71
#